data_AF-A0A1I3ZY68-F1
#
_entry.id   AF-A0A1I3ZY68-F1
#
_cell.length_a   1.000
_cell.length_b   1.000
_cell.length_c   1.000
_cell.angle_alpha   90.00
_cell.angle_beta   90.00
_cell.angle_gamma   90.00
#
_symmetry.space_group_name_H-M   'P 1'
#
loop_
_entity.id
_entity.type
_entity.pdbx_description
1 polymer ?
#
loop_
_entity_poly.entity_id
_entity_poly.type
_entity_poly.pdbx_seq_one_letter_code
_entity_poly.pdbx_strand_id
1 'polypeptide(L)'
;MNSWKKWIYLLSCLCLLVGCSSPSKEEKAKTQSKPPKQSAIQKLGDNKMDVVLFLNRAEHALEEVYYAAADNAKGKAVHEDGITYRELPKRFDSKDKIVGYFSKFWSKPLAEAMYDNMSTKLAKDKVYVAIPKTDYPVLISVRNTTVEKTNGVLRVTIEDVAPAAFATDRILRYQLVRDEKTKRYEIKSRAGAYGSEQFQ
;
A
#
# COMPACT_ATOMS: atom_id res chain seq x y z
N MET A 1 18.59 54.64 -26.38
CA MET A 1 18.31 56.09 -26.25
C MET A 1 16.89 56.36 -26.71
N ASN A 2 16.22 57.28 -26.02
CA ASN A 2 14.88 57.85 -26.24
C ASN A 2 13.82 57.50 -25.19
N SER A 3 13.90 58.35 -24.17
CA SER A 3 12.99 58.68 -23.09
C SER A 3 11.70 59.35 -23.56
N TRP A 4 10.59 59.02 -22.89
CA TRP A 4 9.57 59.99 -22.45
C TRP A 4 8.79 59.35 -21.30
N LYS A 5 9.06 59.63 -20.03
CA LYS A 5 8.79 60.84 -19.21
C LYS A 5 7.32 61.29 -19.16
N LYS A 6 6.74 60.99 -17.98
CA LYS A 6 5.73 61.76 -17.21
C LYS A 6 4.30 61.60 -17.76
N TRP A 7 3.25 61.47 -16.95
CA TRP A 7 2.85 62.38 -15.88
C TRP A 7 2.01 61.66 -14.80
N ILE A 8 2.35 61.97 -13.54
CA ILE A 8 1.56 61.76 -12.31
C ILE A 8 0.83 63.08 -12.04
N TYR A 9 -0.48 63.11 -11.75
CA TYR A 9 -1.17 64.07 -10.85
C TYR A 9 -2.55 63.46 -10.50
N LEU A 10 -2.77 63.03 -9.24
CA LEU A 10 -3.45 63.74 -8.12
C LEU A 10 -4.99 63.85 -8.32
N LEU A 11 -5.81 63.03 -7.63
CA LEU A 11 -6.34 63.19 -6.25
C LEU A 11 -7.51 64.19 -6.16
N SER A 12 -8.74 63.72 -5.89
CA SER A 12 -9.60 64.16 -4.76
C SER A 12 -11.09 63.79 -4.93
N CYS A 13 -11.65 63.33 -3.80
CA CYS A 13 -13.06 63.17 -3.37
C CYS A 13 -14.16 64.02 -4.04
N LEU A 14 -15.37 63.45 -4.21
CA LEU A 14 -16.50 63.59 -3.28
C LEU A 14 -17.77 62.80 -3.74
N CYS A 15 -18.24 61.93 -2.84
CA CYS A 15 -19.61 61.69 -2.36
C CYS A 15 -20.89 61.83 -3.23
N LEU A 16 -21.69 60.75 -3.14
CA LEU A 16 -23.17 60.60 -3.12
C LEU A 16 -23.92 60.44 -4.46
N LEU A 17 -24.55 59.27 -4.65
CA LEU A 17 -26.02 59.08 -4.54
C LEU A 17 -26.44 57.64 -4.92
N VAL A 18 -27.10 56.99 -3.96
CA VAL A 18 -28.25 56.05 -4.03
C VAL A 18 -28.57 55.38 -5.39
N GLY A 19 -28.60 54.03 -5.40
CA GLY A 19 -29.31 53.26 -6.42
C GLY A 19 -29.08 51.75 -6.32
N CYS A 20 -30.01 51.02 -5.68
CA CYS A 20 -30.05 49.56 -5.65
C CYS A 20 -30.07 48.95 -7.06
N SER A 21 -29.13 48.06 -7.36
CA SER A 21 -29.36 46.88 -8.20
C SER A 21 -28.20 45.90 -8.04
N SER A 22 -28.50 44.73 -7.49
CA SER A 22 -27.58 43.58 -7.45
C SER A 22 -27.20 43.15 -8.87
N PRO A 23 -25.97 42.65 -9.08
CA PRO A 23 -25.87 41.24 -9.42
C PRO A 23 -24.68 40.52 -8.74
N SER A 24 -24.96 39.26 -8.39
CA SER A 24 -24.03 38.13 -8.28
C SER A 24 -22.68 38.39 -7.58
N LYS A 25 -22.63 38.12 -6.27
CA LYS A 25 -21.41 37.60 -5.67
C LYS A 25 -21.10 36.26 -6.32
N GLU A 26 -20.04 36.21 -7.12
CA GLU A 26 -19.32 34.97 -7.40
C GLU A 26 -18.86 34.39 -6.07
N GLU A 27 -19.64 33.44 -5.58
CA GLU A 27 -19.27 32.55 -4.51
C GLU A 27 -18.11 31.71 -5.05
N LYS A 28 -16.88 32.09 -4.70
CA LYS A 28 -15.70 31.25 -4.89
C LYS A 28 -16.04 29.87 -4.36
N ALA A 29 -16.23 28.93 -5.27
CA ALA A 29 -16.43 27.53 -4.95
C ALA A 29 -15.28 27.08 -4.05
N LYS A 30 -15.55 26.99 -2.74
CA LYS A 30 -14.68 26.27 -1.82
C LYS A 30 -14.62 24.87 -2.39
N THR A 31 -13.47 24.51 -2.94
CA THR A 31 -13.12 23.13 -3.20
C THR A 31 -13.30 22.40 -1.88
N GLN A 32 -14.46 21.78 -1.68
CA GLN A 32 -14.66 20.82 -0.61
C GLN A 32 -13.61 19.75 -0.87
N SER A 33 -12.50 19.83 -0.11
CA SER A 33 -11.56 18.74 -0.02
C SER A 33 -12.40 17.53 0.34
N LYS A 34 -12.58 16.61 -0.60
CA LYS A 34 -13.17 15.30 -0.30
C LYS A 34 -12.49 14.82 0.98
N PRO A 35 -13.24 14.47 2.04
CA PRO A 35 -12.62 13.89 3.21
C PRO A 35 -11.73 12.75 2.71
N PRO A 36 -10.46 12.68 3.15
CA PRO A 36 -9.55 11.65 2.67
C PRO A 36 -10.29 10.33 2.83
N LYS A 37 -10.47 9.59 1.73
CA LYS A 37 -11.13 8.28 1.74
C LYS A 37 -10.57 7.53 2.94
N GLN A 38 -11.36 7.41 4.01
CA GLN A 38 -10.94 6.73 5.21
C GLN A 38 -10.78 5.28 4.78
N SER A 39 -9.54 4.84 4.58
CA SER A 39 -9.26 3.42 4.40
C SER A 39 -9.84 2.72 5.62
N ALA A 40 -10.69 1.71 5.42
CA ALA A 40 -11.54 1.06 6.42
C ALA A 40 -10.82 0.48 7.67
N ILE A 41 -9.52 0.73 7.84
CA ILE A 41 -8.61 0.11 8.80
C ILE A 41 -7.90 1.18 9.65
N GLN A 42 -8.54 2.31 9.96
CA GLN A 42 -7.95 3.32 10.86
C GLN A 42 -7.99 2.90 12.34
N LYS A 43 -8.91 1.99 12.72
CA LYS A 43 -9.11 1.47 14.08
C LYS A 43 -8.84 -0.03 14.17
N LEU A 44 -7.74 -0.50 13.60
CA LEU A 44 -7.36 -1.91 13.70
C LEU A 44 -7.20 -2.30 15.18
N GLY A 45 -7.70 -3.48 15.54
CA GLY A 45 -7.59 -4.04 16.89
C GLY A 45 -8.79 -3.77 17.81
N ASP A 46 -9.74 -2.91 17.43
CA ASP A 46 -11.00 -2.75 18.18
C ASP A 46 -12.01 -3.85 17.79
N ASN A 47 -11.85 -4.41 16.59
CA ASN A 47 -12.63 -5.53 16.08
C ASN A 47 -11.68 -6.61 15.53
N LYS A 48 -11.84 -7.84 16.01
CA LYS A 48 -11.06 -9.00 15.56
C LYS A 48 -11.24 -9.28 14.07
N MET A 49 -12.43 -9.05 13.51
CA MET A 49 -12.70 -9.24 12.08
C MET A 49 -11.83 -8.31 11.22
N ASP A 50 -11.64 -7.06 11.63
CA ASP A 50 -10.83 -6.10 10.87
C ASP A 50 -9.36 -6.54 10.83
N VAL A 51 -8.86 -7.12 11.93
CA VAL A 51 -7.51 -7.69 12.02
C VAL A 51 -7.37 -8.88 11.06
N VAL A 52 -8.33 -9.80 11.09
CA VAL A 52 -8.39 -10.96 10.19
C VAL A 52 -8.41 -10.52 8.73
N LEU A 53 -9.24 -9.54 8.37
CA LEU A 53 -9.33 -9.03 7.00
C LEU A 53 -8.01 -8.35 6.56
N PHE A 54 -7.40 -7.57 7.45
CA PHE A 54 -6.12 -6.92 7.19
C PHE A 54 -5.01 -7.95 6.94
N LEU A 55 -4.90 -8.98 7.79
CA LEU A 55 -3.87 -10.01 7.65
C LEU A 55 -4.09 -10.89 6.41
N ASN A 56 -5.33 -11.25 6.08
CA ASN A 56 -5.64 -11.94 4.82
C ASN A 56 -5.14 -11.13 3.62
N ARG A 57 -5.44 -9.82 3.57
CA ARG A 57 -4.97 -8.96 2.47
C ARG A 57 -3.45 -8.81 2.44
N ALA A 58 -2.80 -8.80 3.60
CA ALA A 58 -1.36 -8.69 3.72
C ALA A 58 -0.63 -9.93 3.19
N GLU A 59 -1.06 -11.14 3.59
CA GLU A 59 -0.45 -12.41 3.13
C GLU A 59 -0.62 -12.62 1.62
N HIS A 60 -1.73 -12.14 1.02
CA HIS A 60 -1.95 -12.24 -0.42
C HIS A 60 -1.21 -11.16 -1.24
N ALA A 61 -0.47 -10.26 -0.61
CA ALA A 61 0.17 -9.16 -1.32
C ALA A 61 1.18 -9.66 -2.37
N LEU A 62 1.91 -10.73 -2.08
CA LEU A 62 2.90 -11.32 -2.97
C LEU A 62 2.24 -12.00 -4.18
N GLU A 63 1.14 -12.74 -3.95
CA GLU A 63 0.31 -13.34 -5.00
C GLU A 63 -0.22 -12.30 -5.98
N GLU A 64 -0.64 -11.13 -5.50
CA GLU A 64 -1.14 -10.03 -6.36
C GLU A 64 -0.08 -9.55 -7.37
N VAL A 65 1.21 -9.62 -7.02
CA VAL A 65 2.29 -9.28 -7.96
C VAL A 65 2.44 -10.39 -9.01
N TYR A 66 2.35 -11.65 -8.61
CA TYR A 66 2.41 -12.79 -9.54
C TYR A 66 1.21 -12.83 -10.49
N TYR A 67 -0.01 -12.63 -9.98
CA TYR A 67 -1.20 -12.51 -10.80
C TYR A 67 -1.08 -11.33 -11.76
N ALA A 68 -0.55 -10.19 -11.31
CA ALA A 68 -0.32 -9.05 -12.19
C ALA A 68 0.65 -9.36 -13.34
N ALA A 69 1.67 -10.21 -13.11
CA ALA A 69 2.56 -10.68 -14.17
C ALA A 69 1.86 -11.66 -15.12
N ALA A 70 1.02 -12.56 -14.57
CA ALA A 70 0.26 -13.53 -15.35
C ALA A 70 -0.80 -12.87 -16.25
N ASP A 71 -1.47 -11.83 -15.74
CA ASP A 71 -2.52 -11.07 -16.44
C ASP A 71 -1.97 -9.99 -17.37
N ASN A 72 -0.65 -9.79 -17.42
CA ASN A 72 -0.03 -8.83 -18.30
C ASN A 72 -0.03 -9.33 -19.75
N ALA A 73 -1.20 -9.28 -20.41
CA ALA A 73 -1.42 -9.82 -21.75
C ALA A 73 -0.48 -9.25 -22.83
N LYS A 74 0.08 -8.05 -22.61
CA LYS A 74 1.05 -7.40 -23.52
C LYS A 74 2.50 -7.51 -23.02
N GLY A 75 2.71 -8.15 -21.87
CA GLY A 75 4.02 -8.36 -21.27
C GLY A 75 4.84 -9.37 -22.06
N LYS A 76 6.14 -9.17 -22.09
CA LYS A 76 7.06 -10.15 -22.68
C LYS A 76 7.41 -11.25 -21.68
N ALA A 77 7.90 -12.37 -22.19
CA ALA A 77 8.56 -13.39 -21.38
C ALA A 77 10.06 -13.44 -21.72
N VAL A 78 10.86 -13.77 -20.72
CA VAL A 78 12.29 -14.08 -20.87
C VAL A 78 12.49 -15.50 -20.35
N HIS A 79 13.19 -16.32 -21.13
CA HIS A 79 13.53 -17.69 -20.75
C HIS A 79 15.03 -17.77 -20.48
N GLU A 80 15.41 -18.24 -19.31
CA GLU A 80 16.80 -18.40 -18.88
C GLU A 80 16.89 -19.57 -17.91
N ASP A 81 17.87 -20.45 -18.10
CA ASP A 81 18.12 -21.61 -17.23
C ASP A 81 16.88 -22.49 -16.96
N GLY A 82 16.00 -22.62 -17.97
CA GLY A 82 14.74 -23.36 -17.86
C GLY A 82 13.64 -22.67 -17.05
N ILE A 83 13.87 -21.43 -16.60
CA ILE A 83 12.92 -20.60 -15.87
C ILE A 83 12.27 -19.61 -16.84
N THR A 84 10.95 -19.45 -16.71
CA THR A 84 10.20 -18.43 -17.46
C THR A 84 9.90 -17.24 -16.56
N TYR A 85 10.50 -16.10 -16.91
CA TYR A 85 10.26 -14.81 -16.26
C TYR A 85 9.24 -14.01 -17.07
N ARG A 86 8.21 -13.48 -16.41
CA ARG A 86 7.13 -12.69 -17.03
C ARG A 86 7.27 -11.22 -16.68
N GLU A 87 7.10 -10.34 -17.66
CA GLU A 87 7.18 -8.89 -17.49
C GLU A 87 6.10 -8.39 -16.52
N LEU A 88 6.48 -7.61 -15.52
CA LEU A 88 5.53 -6.97 -14.63
C LEU A 88 4.89 -5.74 -15.30
N PRO A 89 3.59 -5.49 -15.05
CA PRO A 89 2.90 -4.32 -15.59
C PRO A 89 3.41 -3.03 -14.92
N LYS A 90 3.09 -1.87 -15.52
CA LYS A 90 3.56 -0.53 -15.07
C LYS A 90 3.40 -0.23 -13.57
N ARG A 91 2.42 -0.85 -12.89
CA ARG A 91 2.21 -0.68 -11.45
C ARG A 91 3.24 -1.40 -10.58
N PHE A 92 4.00 -2.34 -11.15
CA PHE A 92 5.01 -3.17 -10.50
C PHE A 92 6.30 -3.29 -11.34
N ASP A 93 6.56 -2.36 -12.26
CA ASP A 93 7.69 -2.43 -13.21
C ASP A 93 9.07 -2.10 -12.61
N SER A 94 9.15 -1.90 -11.28
CA SER A 94 10.36 -1.47 -10.56
C SER A 94 10.32 -1.96 -9.11
N LYS A 95 11.51 -2.18 -8.52
CA LYS A 95 11.67 -2.56 -7.10
C LYS A 95 10.89 -1.61 -6.18
N ASP A 96 11.07 -0.30 -6.35
CA ASP A 96 10.41 0.71 -5.52
C ASP A 96 8.88 0.62 -5.55
N LYS A 97 8.28 0.31 -6.71
CA LYS A 97 6.82 0.15 -6.82
C LYS A 97 6.32 -1.12 -6.14
N ILE A 98 7.06 -2.21 -6.23
CA ILE A 98 6.72 -3.49 -5.59
C ILE A 98 6.88 -3.37 -4.07
N VAL A 99 8.02 -2.88 -3.60
CA VAL A 99 8.28 -2.61 -2.18
C VAL A 99 7.26 -1.61 -1.63
N GLY A 100 6.93 -0.54 -2.38
CA GLY A 100 5.90 0.41 -2.00
C GLY A 100 4.49 -0.20 -1.95
N TYR A 101 4.21 -1.24 -2.73
CA TYR A 101 2.96 -1.99 -2.64
C TYR A 101 2.91 -2.87 -1.38
N PHE A 102 3.97 -3.62 -1.10
CA PHE A 102 4.09 -4.42 0.12
C PHE A 102 4.05 -3.54 1.38
N SER A 103 4.68 -2.36 1.33
CA SER A 103 4.73 -1.38 2.42
C SER A 103 3.35 -0.80 2.82
N LYS A 104 2.28 -1.16 2.11
CA LYS A 104 0.91 -0.85 2.55
C LYS A 104 0.47 -1.69 3.75
N PHE A 105 1.13 -2.83 3.97
CA PHE A 105 0.77 -3.81 4.99
C PHE A 105 1.97 -4.19 5.84
N TRP A 106 3.16 -4.28 5.24
CA TRP A 106 4.38 -4.76 5.87
C TRP A 106 5.29 -3.59 6.20
N SER A 107 6.02 -3.67 7.32
CA SER A 107 7.06 -2.67 7.60
C SER A 107 8.11 -2.66 6.50
N LYS A 108 8.76 -1.51 6.27
CA LYS A 108 9.74 -1.36 5.17
C LYS A 108 10.78 -2.50 5.10
N PRO A 109 11.43 -2.93 6.21
CA PRO A 109 12.38 -4.04 6.15
C PRO A 109 11.75 -5.37 5.67
N LEU A 110 10.52 -5.68 6.10
CA LEU A 110 9.82 -6.87 5.63
C LEU A 110 9.40 -6.74 4.17
N ALA A 111 8.94 -5.56 3.75
CA ALA A 111 8.60 -5.30 2.35
C ALA A 111 9.81 -5.44 1.42
N GLU A 112 11.00 -5.04 1.88
CA GLU A 112 12.26 -5.24 1.16
C GLU A 112 12.63 -6.73 1.11
N ALA A 113 12.60 -7.44 2.24
CA ALA A 113 12.87 -8.88 2.30
C ALA A 113 11.92 -9.68 1.40
N MET A 114 10.62 -9.36 1.41
CA MET A 114 9.63 -9.96 0.51
C MET A 114 10.00 -9.78 -0.96
N TYR A 115 10.46 -8.59 -1.37
CA TYR A 115 10.92 -8.38 -2.74
C TYR A 115 12.19 -9.16 -3.05
N ASP A 116 13.17 -9.15 -2.13
CA ASP A 116 14.46 -9.80 -2.33
C ASP A 116 14.33 -11.33 -2.40
N ASN A 117 13.31 -11.91 -1.77
CA ASN A 117 12.99 -13.34 -1.82
C ASN A 117 12.12 -13.73 -3.03
N MET A 118 11.70 -12.76 -3.85
CA MET A 118 11.07 -13.06 -5.13
C MET A 118 12.12 -13.40 -6.19
N SER A 119 11.82 -14.38 -7.03
CA SER A 119 12.61 -14.69 -8.23
C SER A 119 12.43 -13.61 -9.31
N THR A 120 13.12 -12.47 -9.15
CA THR A 120 13.05 -11.32 -10.06
C THR A 120 14.24 -11.26 -11.01
N LYS A 121 14.03 -10.64 -12.17
CA LYS A 121 15.08 -10.33 -13.14
C LYS A 121 14.88 -8.93 -13.70
N LEU A 122 15.96 -8.16 -13.82
CA LEU A 122 15.96 -6.89 -14.53
C LEU A 122 16.42 -7.11 -15.97
N ALA A 123 15.60 -6.71 -16.94
CA ALA A 123 15.98 -6.74 -18.36
C ALA A 123 15.43 -5.51 -19.08
N LYS A 124 16.30 -4.73 -19.73
CA LYS A 124 15.94 -3.50 -20.45
C LYS A 124 15.08 -2.55 -19.60
N ASP A 125 15.55 -2.29 -18.37
CA ASP A 125 14.90 -1.40 -17.38
C ASP A 125 13.48 -1.82 -16.96
N LYS A 126 13.12 -3.09 -17.16
CA LYS A 126 11.86 -3.66 -16.69
C LYS A 126 12.11 -4.82 -15.75
N VAL A 127 11.28 -4.91 -14.71
CA VAL A 127 11.28 -6.05 -13.79
C VAL A 127 10.44 -7.18 -14.37
N TYR A 128 11.01 -8.36 -14.37
CA TYR A 128 10.35 -9.62 -14.67
C TYR A 128 10.33 -10.49 -13.42
N VAL A 129 9.37 -11.39 -13.33
CA VAL A 129 9.23 -12.30 -12.19
C VAL A 129 8.94 -13.72 -12.67
N ALA A 130 9.56 -14.71 -12.03
CA ALA A 130 9.19 -16.10 -12.18
C ALA A 130 8.13 -16.49 -11.13
N ILE A 131 7.10 -17.20 -11.57
CA ILE A 131 6.06 -17.72 -10.66
C ILE A 131 6.71 -18.80 -9.79
N PRO A 132 6.54 -18.77 -8.45
CA PRO A 132 7.15 -19.75 -7.56
C PRO A 132 6.59 -21.15 -7.83
N LYS A 133 7.42 -22.16 -7.57
CA LYS A 133 7.01 -23.58 -7.67
C LYS A 133 6.26 -24.07 -6.44
N THR A 134 6.44 -23.38 -5.32
CA THR A 134 5.82 -23.69 -4.03
C THR A 134 4.87 -22.56 -3.68
N ASP A 135 3.65 -22.93 -3.26
CA ASP A 135 2.68 -22.01 -2.67
C ASP A 135 2.63 -22.19 -1.14
N TYR A 136 2.26 -21.10 -0.45
CA TYR A 136 2.08 -21.09 1.00
C TYR A 136 0.72 -20.50 1.34
N PRO A 137 -0.40 -21.16 0.99
CA PRO A 137 -1.72 -20.67 1.33
C PRO A 137 -1.84 -20.55 2.85
N VAL A 138 -2.20 -19.36 3.34
CA VAL A 138 -2.37 -19.09 4.78
C VAL A 138 -3.86 -19.00 5.10
N LEU A 139 -4.32 -19.89 5.98
CA LEU A 139 -5.69 -19.95 6.45
C LEU A 139 -5.86 -19.01 7.65
N ILE A 140 -6.45 -17.84 7.42
CA ILE A 140 -6.70 -16.84 8.46
C ILE A 140 -8.20 -16.62 8.62
N SER A 141 -8.73 -16.98 9.79
CA SER A 141 -10.14 -16.82 10.13
C SER A 141 -10.32 -16.27 11.54
N VAL A 142 -11.53 -15.80 11.84
CA VAL A 142 -11.88 -15.41 13.22
C VAL A 142 -11.77 -16.58 14.20
N ARG A 143 -11.93 -17.83 13.76
CA ARG A 143 -11.93 -19.00 14.65
C ARG A 143 -10.54 -19.37 15.15
N ASN A 144 -9.53 -19.23 14.29
CA ASN A 144 -8.15 -19.63 14.58
C ASN A 144 -7.22 -18.47 14.89
N THR A 145 -7.75 -17.25 15.03
CA THR A 145 -6.96 -16.05 15.35
C THR A 145 -7.17 -15.65 16.81
N THR A 146 -6.14 -15.18 17.50
CA THR A 146 -6.24 -14.51 18.81
C THR A 146 -5.55 -13.15 18.70
N VAL A 147 -6.18 -12.11 19.25
CA VAL A 147 -5.68 -10.73 19.17
C VAL A 147 -5.54 -10.17 20.58
N GLU A 148 -4.36 -9.70 20.90
CA GLU A 148 -4.03 -9.01 22.15
C GLU A 148 -3.56 -7.59 21.83
N LYS A 149 -4.08 -6.61 22.56
CA LYS A 149 -3.71 -5.20 22.39
C LYS A 149 -3.04 -4.71 23.67
N THR A 150 -1.78 -4.32 23.57
CA THR A 150 -1.00 -3.80 24.71
C THR A 150 -0.18 -2.61 24.25
N ASN A 151 -0.33 -1.45 24.92
CA ASN A 151 0.42 -0.23 24.64
C ASN A 151 0.41 0.19 23.15
N GLY A 152 -0.73 0.04 22.48
CA GLY A 152 -0.89 0.40 21.06
C GLY A 152 -0.28 -0.59 20.06
N VAL A 153 0.30 -1.69 20.54
CA VAL A 153 0.76 -2.81 19.73
C VAL A 153 -0.31 -3.90 19.71
N LEU A 154 -0.60 -4.45 18.52
CA LEU A 154 -1.43 -5.65 18.39
C LEU A 154 -0.53 -6.86 18.22
N ARG A 155 -0.67 -7.84 19.11
CA ARG A 155 -0.06 -9.16 18.98
C ARG A 155 -1.15 -10.10 18.49
N VAL A 156 -0.89 -10.77 17.37
CA VAL A 156 -1.87 -11.67 16.75
C VAL A 156 -1.24 -13.04 16.63
N THR A 157 -1.90 -14.05 17.20
CA THR A 157 -1.53 -15.46 17.02
C THR A 157 -2.55 -16.10 16.11
N ILE A 158 -2.10 -16.83 15.11
CA ILE A 158 -2.96 -17.64 14.24
C ILE A 158 -2.50 -19.08 14.37
N GLU A 159 -3.41 -19.95 14.77
CA GLU A 159 -3.19 -21.39 14.88
C GLU A 159 -3.77 -22.08 13.63
N ASP A 160 -3.34 -23.31 13.34
CA ASP A 160 -3.83 -24.08 12.18
C ASP A 160 -3.79 -23.28 10.85
N VAL A 161 -2.72 -22.50 10.63
CA VAL A 161 -2.56 -21.62 9.46
C VAL A 161 -2.48 -22.36 8.13
N ALA A 162 -2.30 -23.67 8.16
CA ALA A 162 -2.26 -24.55 7.01
C ALA A 162 -2.84 -25.92 7.40
N PRO A 163 -3.27 -26.74 6.42
CA PRO A 163 -3.63 -28.13 6.69
C PRO A 163 -2.41 -28.91 7.20
N ALA A 164 -2.64 -29.94 8.03
CA ALA A 164 -1.57 -30.75 8.63
C ALA A 164 -0.63 -31.42 7.61
N ALA A 165 -1.08 -31.59 6.37
CA ALA A 165 -0.27 -32.12 5.28
C ALA A 165 0.82 -31.15 4.77
N PHE A 166 0.69 -29.84 5.04
CA PHE A 166 1.59 -28.81 4.52
C PHE A 166 2.70 -28.42 5.52
N ALA A 167 2.45 -28.55 6.83
CA ALA A 167 3.44 -28.21 7.85
C ALA A 167 3.17 -28.88 9.20
N THR A 168 4.24 -29.19 9.93
CA THR A 168 4.18 -29.66 11.32
C THR A 168 3.93 -28.50 12.29
N ASP A 169 4.70 -27.41 12.18
CA ASP A 169 4.44 -26.16 12.90
C ASP A 169 3.48 -25.28 12.08
N ARG A 170 2.30 -25.04 12.64
CA ARG A 170 1.18 -24.38 11.98
C ARG A 170 0.73 -23.13 12.73
N ILE A 171 1.65 -22.52 13.49
CA ILE A 171 1.38 -21.30 14.25
C ILE A 171 2.14 -20.13 13.64
N LEU A 172 1.43 -19.06 13.30
CA LEU A 172 2.01 -17.77 12.93
C LEU A 172 1.74 -16.74 14.01
N ARG A 173 2.73 -15.88 14.26
CA ARG A 173 2.66 -14.78 15.23
C ARG A 173 3.02 -13.48 14.55
N TYR A 174 2.14 -12.50 14.67
CA TYR A 174 2.30 -11.18 14.09
C TYR A 174 2.39 -10.13 15.19
N GLN A 175 3.19 -9.10 14.92
CA GLN A 175 3.18 -7.86 15.69
C GLN A 175 2.81 -6.72 14.76
N LEU A 176 1.68 -6.06 15.01
CA LEU A 176 1.25 -4.90 14.24
C LEU A 176 1.43 -3.65 15.08
N VAL A 177 1.99 -2.63 14.45
CA VAL A 177 2.26 -1.33 15.07
C VAL A 177 1.68 -0.22 14.21
N ARG A 178 1.38 0.92 14.82
CA ARG A 178 0.94 2.10 14.09
C ARG A 178 2.16 2.91 13.66
N ASP A 179 2.38 3.05 12.36
CA ASP A 179 3.44 3.89 11.82
C ASP A 179 3.24 5.36 12.25
N GLU A 180 4.31 5.98 12.74
CA GLU A 180 4.23 7.31 13.34
C GLU A 180 3.93 8.40 12.32
N LYS A 181 4.38 8.24 11.07
CA LYS A 181 4.25 9.24 10.01
C LYS A 181 2.90 9.17 9.32
N THR A 182 2.52 7.98 8.88
CA THR A 182 1.29 7.72 8.10
C THR A 182 0.08 7.41 8.98
N LYS A 183 0.30 7.10 10.27
CA LYS A 183 -0.73 6.71 11.23
C LYS A 183 -1.52 5.45 10.83
N ARG A 184 -0.99 4.66 9.90
CA ARG A 184 -1.55 3.38 9.45
C ARG A 184 -0.93 2.24 10.26
N TYR A 185 -1.64 1.11 10.33
CA TYR A 185 -1.04 -0.11 10.87
C TYR A 185 -0.16 -0.78 9.83
N GLU A 186 0.98 -1.29 10.28
CA GLU A 186 1.88 -2.17 9.53
C GLU A 186 2.21 -3.40 10.37
N ILE A 187 2.52 -4.51 9.68
CA ILE A 187 3.08 -5.71 10.28
C ILE A 187 4.57 -5.46 10.48
N LYS A 188 4.97 -5.33 11.74
CA LYS A 188 6.36 -5.12 12.14
C LYS A 188 7.16 -6.42 12.13
N SER A 189 6.52 -7.54 12.45
CA SER A 189 7.12 -8.87 12.43
C SER A 189 6.07 -9.94 12.11
N ARG A 190 6.53 -10.99 11.43
CA ARG A 190 5.82 -12.25 11.20
C ARG A 190 6.76 -13.39 11.59
N ALA A 191 6.35 -14.23 12.52
CA ALA A 191 7.17 -15.33 13.04
C ALA A 191 6.40 -16.67 12.93
N GLY A 192 7.16 -17.75 12.75
CA GLY A 192 6.67 -19.11 12.52
C GLY A 192 7.31 -19.71 11.26
N ALA A 193 7.40 -21.04 11.20
CA ALA A 193 8.16 -21.72 10.14
C ALA A 193 7.47 -21.64 8.77
N TYR A 194 6.14 -21.73 8.74
CA TYR A 194 5.37 -21.81 7.50
C TYR A 194 5.49 -20.54 6.64
N GLY A 195 5.99 -20.69 5.41
CA GLY A 195 6.21 -19.59 4.47
C GLY A 195 7.26 -18.57 4.92
N SER A 196 8.11 -18.90 5.90
CA SER A 196 9.15 -18.00 6.43
C SER A 196 10.12 -17.50 5.36
N GLU A 197 10.40 -18.32 4.35
CA GLU A 197 11.24 -17.97 3.19
C GLU A 197 10.72 -16.78 2.38
N GLN A 198 9.46 -16.37 2.53
CA GLN A 198 8.95 -15.17 1.88
C GLN A 198 9.31 -13.88 2.66
N PHE A 199 9.88 -13.98 3.86
CA PHE A 199 10.05 -12.86 4.79
C PHE A 199 11.43 -12.76 5.46
N GLN A 200 12.30 -13.76 5.29
CA GLN A 200 13.60 -13.89 5.97
C GLN A 200 14.77 -13.93 4.98
#